data_AF-A0A6L9MIZ8-F1
#
_entry.id   AF-A0A6L9MIZ8-F1
#
_cell.length_a   1.000
_cell.length_b   1.000
_cell.length_c   1.000
_cell.angle_alpha   90.00
_cell.angle_beta   90.00
_cell.angle_gamma   90.00
#
_symmetry.space_group_name_H-M   'P 1'
#
loop_
_entity.id
_entity.type
_entity.pdbx_description
1 polymer ?
#
loop_
_entity_poly.entity_id
_entity_poly.type
_entity_poly.pdbx_seq_one_letter_code
_entity_poly.pdbx_strand_id
1 'polypeptide(L)'
;MDALIAAILDDHGIGNYDVSGVEASVAGFVVSGPDTARRSLEELMRLTGTLAHAPGGRLVFRSLARVSPATAIDAFVDDEGAYVERRRGEAGETAEEISLSFLDPARAYQPGSAEAARAGAAHPRKEIVDLPVVLEEGEARVLAAAMLQEAAGVSETARFAVAPSLLGLETGDVVTLAERSGEWLVTRIETGAARRVEARRLPPRRRAMPDQGAPGPAPQPGRPGLASRPVVHLLDLPLPDGGEGIAGARFAVVAKPWVPYAITAAGVDGPQERRATATRPATAGILSRALAAGPVGIVDRTNRPRVRLHRGALASISKAAMLDGGNLCAVECAPGLWEVLQFETTEEVAPGEFELRGLLRAQGGTEDAMALGAEVGAAFVLLDAGAGDLGLTSRDVGRSLSWRIAPLGRPLDDPATVTLSAALGSRSVKPLSPVHLRWALAADGSLTAAWIRRTRVGGDGWDGIDVPLGEERELYRIEITDGAGGLLVREADGPALVVPAGEVAAAFGTMPAALTLSVAQVSPQWGAGTARSTVISRLI
;
A
#
# COMPACT_ATOMS: atom_id res chain seq x y z
N MET A 1 -37.10 -4.35 -19.59
CA MET A 1 -37.21 -2.95 -19.12
C MET A 1 -38.63 -2.43 -19.31
N ASP A 2 -39.13 -2.50 -20.54
CA ASP A 2 -40.56 -2.50 -20.88
C ASP A 2 -41.49 -3.12 -19.81
N ALA A 3 -41.24 -4.37 -19.38
CA ALA A 3 -42.05 -5.04 -18.36
C ALA A 3 -41.96 -4.38 -16.98
N LEU A 4 -40.81 -3.80 -16.62
CA LEU A 4 -40.62 -3.08 -15.36
C LEU A 4 -41.37 -1.74 -15.36
N ILE A 5 -41.31 -1.01 -16.48
CA ILE A 5 -42.06 0.25 -16.65
C ILE A 5 -43.57 -0.02 -16.60
N ALA A 6 -44.03 -1.07 -17.29
CA ALA A 6 -45.42 -1.51 -17.26
C ALA A 6 -45.88 -1.84 -15.83
N ALA A 7 -45.10 -2.63 -15.09
CA ALA A 7 -45.41 -2.99 -13.70
C ALA A 7 -45.53 -1.75 -12.80
N ILE A 8 -44.60 -0.79 -12.89
CA ILE A 8 -44.67 0.47 -12.12
C ILE A 8 -45.95 1.25 -12.46
N LEU A 9 -46.31 1.36 -13.74
CA LEU A 9 -47.52 2.08 -14.15
C LEU A 9 -48.79 1.38 -13.67
N ASP A 10 -48.84 0.06 -13.77
CA ASP A 10 -49.97 -0.76 -13.32
C ASP A 10 -50.17 -0.67 -11.80
N ASP A 11 -49.09 -0.75 -11.02
CA ASP A 11 -49.11 -0.62 -9.55
C ASP A 11 -49.66 0.75 -9.10
N HIS A 12 -49.46 1.79 -9.92
CA HIS A 12 -49.99 3.13 -9.71
C HIS A 12 -51.33 3.40 -10.41
N GLY A 13 -51.96 2.40 -11.03
CA GLY A 13 -53.29 2.50 -11.63
C GLY A 13 -53.34 3.23 -12.98
N ILE A 14 -52.22 3.36 -13.69
CA ILE A 14 -52.11 4.03 -14.99
C ILE A 14 -52.18 2.97 -16.09
N GLY A 15 -53.35 2.77 -16.71
CA GLY A 15 -53.53 1.72 -17.73
C GLY A 15 -53.34 2.13 -19.19
N ASN A 16 -53.25 3.43 -19.50
CA ASN A 16 -53.17 3.92 -20.88
C ASN A 16 -51.73 4.25 -21.30
N TYR A 17 -50.92 3.21 -21.56
CA TYR A 17 -49.52 3.35 -21.97
C TYR A 17 -49.08 2.44 -23.14
N ASP A 18 -47.91 2.70 -23.70
CA ASP A 18 -47.19 1.88 -24.69
C ASP A 18 -45.70 1.85 -24.32
N VAL A 19 -45.18 0.66 -24.03
CA VAL A 19 -43.76 0.43 -23.71
C VAL A 19 -43.04 -0.42 -24.75
N SER A 20 -43.71 -0.76 -25.86
CA SER A 20 -43.18 -1.66 -26.89
C SER A 20 -41.93 -1.14 -27.60
N GLY A 21 -41.67 0.17 -27.52
CA GLY A 21 -40.52 0.82 -28.12
C GLY A 21 -39.29 0.92 -27.21
N VAL A 22 -39.31 0.33 -26.00
CA VAL A 22 -38.20 0.39 -25.04
C VAL A 22 -37.20 -0.74 -25.33
N GLU A 23 -35.99 -0.35 -25.70
CA GLU A 23 -34.83 -1.24 -25.85
C GLU A 23 -33.79 -0.90 -24.78
N ALA A 24 -33.89 -1.55 -23.63
CA ALA A 24 -32.92 -1.53 -22.55
C ALA A 24 -33.11 -2.77 -21.66
N SER A 25 -32.06 -3.15 -20.93
CA SER A 25 -32.10 -4.24 -19.95
C SER A 25 -31.59 -3.74 -18.61
N VAL A 26 -32.28 -4.14 -17.55
CA VAL A 26 -31.89 -3.95 -16.15
C VAL A 26 -32.31 -5.23 -15.43
N ALA A 27 -31.42 -5.82 -14.64
CA ALA A 27 -31.69 -7.10 -13.97
C ALA A 27 -32.67 -6.95 -12.79
N GLY A 28 -32.76 -5.76 -12.19
CA GLY A 28 -33.70 -5.47 -11.12
C GLY A 28 -33.68 -4.00 -10.69
N PHE A 29 -34.72 -3.57 -10.01
CA PHE A 29 -34.85 -2.22 -9.46
C PHE A 29 -35.56 -2.30 -8.12
N VAL A 30 -35.01 -1.63 -7.10
CA VAL A 30 -35.52 -1.69 -5.73
C VAL A 30 -36.18 -0.36 -5.37
N VAL A 31 -37.51 -0.37 -5.25
CA VAL A 31 -38.28 0.78 -4.76
C VAL A 31 -38.27 0.75 -3.22
N SER A 32 -37.53 1.65 -2.60
CA SER A 32 -37.35 1.70 -1.14
C SER A 32 -38.41 2.59 -0.48
N GLY A 33 -39.63 2.07 -0.31
CA GLY A 33 -40.71 2.75 0.41
C GLY A 33 -41.77 3.39 -0.50
N PRO A 34 -42.71 4.18 0.06
CA PRO A 34 -43.75 4.85 -0.72
C PRO A 34 -43.13 5.94 -1.60
N ASP A 35 -43.20 5.74 -2.92
CA ASP A 35 -42.72 6.69 -3.93
C ASP A 35 -43.79 6.92 -5.01
N THR A 36 -43.58 7.90 -5.88
CA THR A 36 -44.44 8.18 -7.04
C THR A 36 -43.96 7.45 -8.28
N ALA A 37 -44.88 6.98 -9.13
CA ALA A 37 -44.54 6.41 -10.44
C ALA A 37 -43.58 7.30 -11.23
N ARG A 38 -43.81 8.62 -11.20
CA ARG A 38 -42.98 9.61 -11.89
C ARG A 38 -41.52 9.51 -11.46
N ARG A 39 -41.23 9.52 -10.16
CA ARG A 39 -39.85 9.52 -9.66
C ARG A 39 -39.12 8.25 -10.06
N SER A 40 -39.73 7.09 -9.83
CA SER A 40 -39.15 5.79 -10.21
C SER A 40 -38.90 5.69 -11.72
N LEU A 41 -39.83 6.20 -12.53
CA LEU A 41 -39.67 6.22 -13.98
C LEU A 41 -38.61 7.21 -14.46
N GLU A 42 -38.51 8.40 -13.86
CA GLU A 42 -37.47 9.39 -14.18
C GLU A 42 -36.06 8.85 -13.91
N GLU A 43 -35.86 8.13 -12.80
CA GLU A 43 -34.58 7.48 -12.46
C GLU A 43 -34.19 6.41 -13.49
N LEU A 44 -35.15 5.56 -13.86
CA LEU A 44 -35.00 4.52 -14.87
C LEU A 44 -34.78 5.08 -16.28
N MET A 45 -35.49 6.16 -16.63
CA MET A 45 -35.34 6.88 -17.90
C MET A 45 -33.98 7.55 -17.99
N ARG A 46 -33.50 8.16 -16.90
CA ARG A 46 -32.17 8.77 -16.82
C ARG A 46 -31.06 7.75 -17.00
N LEU A 47 -31.22 6.55 -16.44
CA LEU A 47 -30.24 5.47 -16.60
C LEU A 47 -30.19 4.92 -18.03
N THR A 48 -31.36 4.72 -18.64
CA THR A 48 -31.48 3.99 -19.91
C THR A 48 -31.55 4.88 -21.16
N GLY A 49 -31.68 6.20 -20.98
CA GLY A 49 -31.93 7.14 -22.08
C GLY A 49 -33.31 6.94 -22.72
N THR A 50 -34.25 6.34 -22.01
CA THR A 50 -35.64 6.14 -22.48
C THR A 50 -36.39 7.46 -22.44
N LEU A 51 -37.12 7.78 -23.51
CA LEU A 51 -37.99 8.94 -23.58
C LEU A 51 -39.44 8.55 -23.30
N ALA A 52 -40.18 9.44 -22.65
CA ALA A 52 -41.61 9.33 -22.45
C ALA A 52 -42.33 10.55 -23.04
N HIS A 53 -43.38 10.32 -23.79
CA HIS A 53 -44.25 11.38 -24.33
C HIS A 53 -45.71 10.91 -24.32
N ALA A 54 -46.68 11.82 -24.40
CA ALA A 54 -48.10 11.49 -24.23
C ALA A 54 -48.97 11.84 -25.46
N PRO A 55 -48.72 11.24 -26.64
CA PRO A 55 -49.48 11.52 -27.85
C PRO A 55 -50.94 11.06 -27.69
N GLY A 56 -51.89 11.91 -28.07
CA GLY A 56 -53.33 11.60 -27.97
C GLY A 56 -53.80 11.16 -26.57
N GLY A 57 -53.09 11.53 -25.50
CA GLY A 57 -53.43 11.15 -24.12
C GLY A 57 -53.01 9.73 -23.70
N ARG A 58 -52.21 9.02 -24.52
CA ARG A 58 -51.60 7.72 -24.18
C ARG A 58 -50.11 7.93 -23.86
N LEU A 59 -49.61 7.36 -22.77
CA LEU A 59 -48.21 7.52 -22.37
C LEU A 59 -47.31 6.53 -23.13
N VAL A 60 -46.44 7.01 -24.00
CA VAL A 60 -45.60 6.20 -24.87
C VAL A 60 -44.13 6.31 -24.45
N PHE A 61 -43.49 5.18 -24.21
CA PHE A 61 -42.06 5.05 -23.86
C PHE A 61 -41.28 4.45 -25.01
N ARG A 62 -40.16 5.09 -25.39
CA ARG A 62 -39.30 4.63 -26.48
C ARG A 62 -37.83 4.90 -26.18
N SER A 63 -36.95 3.96 -26.54
CA SER A 63 -35.51 4.22 -26.54
C SER A 63 -35.14 5.14 -27.71
N LEU A 64 -34.13 5.98 -27.53
CA LEU A 64 -33.60 6.87 -28.59
C LEU A 64 -33.25 6.14 -29.90
N ALA A 65 -32.82 4.87 -29.82
CA ALA A 65 -32.50 4.03 -30.98
C ALA A 65 -33.72 3.67 -31.85
N ARG A 66 -34.93 3.73 -31.29
CA ARG A 66 -36.21 3.37 -31.91
C ARG A 66 -37.05 4.58 -32.34
N VAL A 67 -36.54 5.80 -32.21
CA VAL A 67 -37.27 7.01 -32.62
C VAL A 67 -37.42 7.03 -34.14
N SER A 68 -38.61 7.46 -34.61
CA SER A 68 -38.96 7.62 -36.02
C SER A 68 -37.87 8.37 -36.81
N PRO A 69 -37.73 8.08 -38.12
CA PRO A 69 -36.81 8.84 -38.97
C PRO A 69 -37.13 10.34 -38.88
N ALA A 70 -36.08 11.17 -38.93
CA ALA A 70 -36.23 12.60 -38.71
C ALA A 70 -37.12 13.25 -39.77
N THR A 71 -38.13 14.00 -39.34
CA THR A 71 -38.97 14.80 -40.25
C THR A 71 -38.25 16.09 -40.62
N ALA A 72 -38.17 16.40 -41.91
CA ALA A 72 -37.58 17.65 -42.37
C ALA A 72 -38.55 18.82 -42.16
N ILE A 73 -38.06 19.88 -41.51
CA ILE A 73 -38.77 21.16 -41.39
C ILE A 73 -38.01 22.20 -42.21
N ASP A 74 -38.64 22.62 -43.30
CA ASP A 74 -38.12 23.58 -44.28
C ASP A 74 -38.90 24.90 -44.34
N ALA A 75 -40.12 24.92 -43.79
CA ALA A 75 -40.97 26.10 -43.70
C ALA A 75 -41.21 26.53 -42.24
N PHE A 76 -40.90 27.79 -41.94
CA PHE A 76 -41.11 28.42 -40.64
C PHE A 76 -42.13 29.55 -40.74
N VAL A 77 -42.85 29.83 -39.67
CA VAL A 77 -43.75 30.98 -39.59
C VAL A 77 -42.92 32.24 -39.36
N ASP A 78 -43.27 33.29 -40.11
CA ASP A 78 -42.74 34.64 -39.94
C ASP A 78 -43.40 35.29 -38.72
N ASP A 79 -42.77 35.11 -37.55
CA ASP A 79 -43.08 35.80 -36.29
C ASP A 79 -42.02 36.89 -36.09
N GLU A 80 -42.29 37.95 -35.31
CA GLU A 80 -41.32 39.03 -35.10
C GLU A 80 -40.03 38.48 -34.44
N GLY A 81 -38.96 38.26 -35.23
CA GLY A 81 -37.69 37.72 -34.75
C GLY A 81 -36.98 36.78 -35.73
N ALA A 82 -36.10 35.93 -35.21
CA ALA A 82 -35.39 34.93 -36.01
C ALA A 82 -36.26 33.68 -36.22
N TYR A 83 -36.29 33.13 -37.44
CA TYR A 83 -37.04 31.89 -37.77
C TYR A 83 -36.69 30.68 -36.88
N VAL A 84 -35.43 30.61 -36.42
CA VAL A 84 -34.96 29.60 -35.47
C VAL A 84 -34.03 30.26 -34.46
N GLU A 85 -34.45 30.34 -33.21
CA GLU A 85 -33.60 30.77 -32.10
C GLU A 85 -32.85 29.56 -31.54
N ARG A 86 -31.52 29.62 -31.47
CA ARG A 86 -30.69 28.56 -30.88
C ARG A 86 -30.01 29.08 -29.62
N ARG A 87 -30.22 28.37 -28.52
CA ARG A 87 -29.48 28.60 -27.27
C ARG A 87 -28.50 27.47 -27.06
N ARG A 88 -27.25 27.82 -26.82
CA ARG A 88 -26.19 26.88 -26.47
C ARG A 88 -25.93 26.98 -24.97
N GLY A 89 -26.01 25.86 -24.26
CA GLY A 89 -25.62 25.77 -22.85
C GLY A 89 -24.14 26.11 -22.67
N GLU A 90 -23.80 26.66 -21.50
CA GLU A 90 -22.43 27.04 -21.18
C GLU A 90 -21.55 25.79 -21.01
N ALA A 91 -20.37 25.75 -21.65
CA ALA A 91 -19.50 24.57 -21.64
C ALA A 91 -19.00 24.20 -20.23
N GLY A 92 -19.06 25.17 -19.31
CA GLY A 92 -18.58 25.11 -17.94
C GLY A 92 -19.39 24.25 -16.96
N GLU A 93 -20.43 23.51 -17.36
CA GLU A 93 -21.25 22.68 -16.44
C GLU A 93 -21.29 21.18 -16.77
N THR A 94 -20.59 20.74 -17.83
CA THR A 94 -20.63 19.33 -18.27
C THR A 94 -19.78 18.39 -17.41
N ALA A 95 -20.34 17.24 -17.03
CA ALA A 95 -19.61 16.16 -16.36
C ALA A 95 -18.52 15.58 -17.27
N GLU A 96 -17.37 15.27 -16.70
CA GLU A 96 -16.22 14.69 -17.40
C GLU A 96 -15.96 13.23 -16.97
N GLU A 97 -16.57 12.82 -15.85
CA GLU A 97 -16.60 11.46 -15.33
C GLU A 97 -17.98 11.18 -14.72
N ILE A 98 -18.53 10.00 -14.97
CA ILE A 98 -19.75 9.50 -14.33
C ILE A 98 -19.42 8.21 -13.58
N SER A 99 -19.84 8.15 -12.31
CA SER A 99 -19.79 6.96 -11.48
C SER A 99 -21.20 6.49 -11.16
N LEU A 100 -21.59 5.35 -11.70
CA LEU A 100 -22.89 4.70 -11.49
C LEU A 100 -22.77 3.66 -10.37
N SER A 101 -23.55 3.79 -9.30
CA SER A 101 -23.70 2.72 -8.31
C SER A 101 -24.72 1.67 -8.78
N PHE A 102 -24.51 0.43 -8.38
CA PHE A 102 -25.42 -0.68 -8.68
C PHE A 102 -25.25 -1.81 -7.65
N LEU A 103 -26.23 -2.70 -7.56
CA LEU A 103 -26.13 -3.96 -6.81
C LEU A 103 -25.72 -5.08 -7.77
N ASP A 104 -24.63 -5.76 -7.49
CA ASP A 104 -24.08 -6.78 -8.38
C ASP A 104 -24.62 -8.19 -8.02
N PRO A 105 -25.47 -8.82 -8.88
CA PRO A 105 -26.00 -10.14 -8.60
C PRO A 105 -24.91 -11.22 -8.57
N ALA A 106 -23.80 -11.05 -9.28
CA ALA A 106 -22.65 -11.96 -9.23
C ALA A 106 -21.86 -11.84 -7.92
N ARG A 107 -22.05 -10.75 -7.15
CA ARG A 107 -21.43 -10.51 -5.84
C ARG A 107 -22.44 -10.58 -4.70
N ALA A 108 -23.43 -11.46 -4.80
CA ALA A 108 -24.50 -11.62 -3.80
C ALA A 108 -25.19 -10.29 -3.46
N TYR A 109 -25.46 -9.47 -4.48
CA TYR A 109 -26.11 -8.15 -4.39
C TYR A 109 -25.34 -7.13 -3.55
N GLN A 110 -24.01 -7.24 -3.44
CA GLN A 110 -23.20 -6.19 -2.84
C GLN A 110 -23.18 -4.93 -3.72
N PRO A 111 -23.14 -3.72 -3.11
CA PRO A 111 -22.94 -2.49 -3.85
C PRO A 111 -21.63 -2.48 -4.63
N GLY A 112 -21.70 -2.09 -5.90
CA GLY A 112 -20.58 -1.84 -6.80
C GLY A 112 -20.70 -0.48 -7.45
N SER A 113 -19.61 -0.03 -8.10
CA SER A 113 -19.58 1.22 -8.86
C SER A 113 -18.89 1.01 -10.20
N ALA A 114 -19.50 1.51 -11.28
CA ALA A 114 -18.94 1.52 -12.62
C ALA A 114 -18.64 2.96 -13.05
N GLU A 115 -17.42 3.19 -13.52
CA GLU A 115 -16.94 4.52 -13.90
C GLU A 115 -16.73 4.64 -15.40
N ALA A 116 -17.07 5.80 -15.95
CA ALA A 116 -16.73 6.20 -17.30
C ALA A 116 -16.17 7.62 -17.28
N ALA A 117 -15.03 7.85 -17.92
CA ALA A 117 -14.34 9.15 -17.95
C ALA A 117 -13.94 9.56 -19.37
N ARG A 118 -13.85 10.88 -19.62
CA ARG A 118 -13.34 11.43 -20.88
C ARG A 118 -11.81 11.40 -20.90
N ALA A 119 -11.22 10.95 -22.01
CA ALA A 119 -9.77 10.98 -22.18
C ALA A 119 -9.22 12.42 -22.17
N GLY A 120 -8.21 12.68 -21.35
CA GLY A 120 -7.43 13.93 -21.37
C GLY A 120 -7.70 14.95 -20.25
N ALA A 121 -8.54 14.65 -19.26
CA ALA A 121 -8.73 15.51 -18.08
C ALA A 121 -7.82 15.05 -16.91
N ALA A 122 -6.97 15.94 -16.41
CA ALA A 122 -6.10 15.66 -15.25
C ALA A 122 -6.89 15.60 -13.92
N HIS A 123 -8.01 16.33 -13.84
CA HIS A 123 -8.93 16.35 -12.70
C HIS A 123 -10.37 16.39 -13.26
N PRO A 124 -10.92 15.26 -13.73
CA PRO A 124 -12.26 15.24 -14.30
C PRO A 124 -13.30 15.60 -13.24
N ARG A 125 -14.32 16.36 -13.65
CA ARG A 125 -15.48 16.60 -12.79
C ARG A 125 -16.37 15.37 -12.75
N LYS A 126 -16.45 14.77 -11.57
CA LYS A 126 -17.18 13.54 -11.29
C LYS A 126 -18.63 13.81 -10.91
N GLU A 127 -19.55 13.20 -11.64
CA GLU A 127 -20.96 13.10 -11.27
C GLU A 127 -21.23 11.69 -10.72
N ILE A 128 -21.75 11.62 -9.50
CA ILE A 128 -22.10 10.34 -8.86
C ILE A 128 -23.59 10.12 -9.05
N VAL A 129 -23.93 8.98 -9.64
CA VAL A 129 -25.30 8.54 -9.89
C VAL A 129 -25.57 7.36 -8.97
N ASP A 130 -26.33 7.63 -7.91
CA ASP A 130 -26.74 6.60 -6.96
C ASP A 130 -28.15 6.11 -7.29
N LEU A 131 -28.27 4.89 -7.82
CA LEU A 131 -29.54 4.30 -8.22
C LEU A 131 -29.69 2.89 -7.63
N PRO A 132 -30.86 2.52 -7.08
CA PRO A 132 -31.09 1.21 -6.50
C PRO A 132 -31.38 0.16 -7.59
N VAL A 133 -30.47 0.04 -8.56
CA VAL A 133 -30.57 -0.89 -9.70
C VAL A 133 -29.66 -2.08 -9.51
N VAL A 134 -30.13 -3.24 -9.95
CA VAL A 134 -29.34 -4.48 -10.05
C VAL A 134 -28.84 -4.57 -11.49
N LEU A 135 -27.53 -4.61 -11.66
CA LEU A 135 -26.87 -4.65 -12.96
C LEU A 135 -25.65 -5.57 -12.87
N GLU A 136 -25.31 -6.21 -13.98
CA GLU A 136 -23.97 -6.77 -14.12
C GLU A 136 -22.95 -5.64 -14.35
N GLU A 137 -21.71 -5.83 -13.90
CA GLU A 137 -20.66 -4.80 -13.99
C GLU A 137 -20.40 -4.34 -15.44
N GLY A 138 -20.47 -5.25 -16.41
CA GLY A 138 -20.34 -4.92 -17.83
C GLY A 138 -21.47 -4.00 -18.32
N GLU A 139 -22.71 -4.29 -17.95
CA GLU A 139 -23.87 -3.47 -18.28
C GLU A 139 -23.79 -2.09 -17.62
N ALA A 140 -23.39 -2.05 -16.33
CA ALA A 140 -23.21 -0.81 -15.59
C ALA A 140 -22.18 0.13 -16.24
N ARG A 141 -21.07 -0.41 -16.78
CA ARG A 141 -20.08 0.40 -17.52
C ARG A 141 -20.63 0.93 -18.84
N VAL A 142 -21.40 0.14 -19.59
CA VAL A 142 -22.03 0.58 -20.84
C VAL A 142 -23.01 1.72 -20.57
N LEU A 143 -23.83 1.59 -19.51
CA LEU A 143 -24.78 2.62 -19.09
C LEU A 143 -24.06 3.89 -18.60
N ALA A 144 -23.05 3.77 -17.73
CA ALA A 144 -22.26 4.91 -17.27
C ALA A 144 -21.59 5.67 -18.43
N ALA A 145 -21.08 4.94 -19.43
CA ALA A 145 -20.51 5.56 -20.62
C ALA A 145 -21.56 6.25 -21.51
N ALA A 146 -22.75 5.66 -21.65
CA ALA A 146 -23.87 6.28 -22.38
C ALA A 146 -24.33 7.58 -21.70
N MET A 147 -24.44 7.57 -20.36
CA MET A 147 -24.76 8.76 -19.57
C MET A 147 -23.70 9.85 -19.74
N LEU A 148 -22.41 9.46 -19.75
CA LEU A 148 -21.32 10.43 -19.96
C LEU A 148 -21.40 11.05 -21.35
N GLN A 149 -21.78 10.29 -22.38
CA GLN A 149 -21.98 10.84 -23.73
C GLN A 149 -23.17 11.81 -23.80
N GLU A 150 -24.28 11.51 -23.13
CA GLU A 150 -25.43 12.41 -23.06
C GLU A 150 -25.07 13.71 -22.31
N ALA A 151 -24.36 13.61 -21.18
CA ALA A 151 -23.88 14.75 -20.41
C ALA A 151 -22.77 15.55 -21.14
N ALA A 152 -21.98 14.89 -21.98
CA ALA A 152 -20.92 15.50 -22.80
C ALA A 152 -21.45 16.27 -24.01
N GLY A 153 -22.68 15.96 -24.45
CA GLY A 153 -23.33 16.67 -25.54
C GLY A 153 -23.52 18.14 -25.17
N VAL A 154 -23.10 19.05 -26.05
CA VAL A 154 -23.48 20.46 -25.91
C VAL A 154 -25.01 20.51 -25.88
N SER A 155 -25.59 20.91 -24.76
CA SER A 155 -27.03 21.12 -24.63
C SER A 155 -27.41 22.33 -25.49
N GLU A 156 -27.77 22.05 -26.74
CA GLU A 156 -28.33 23.05 -27.65
C GLU A 156 -29.84 22.87 -27.68
N THR A 157 -30.56 23.96 -27.44
CA THR A 157 -32.01 24.03 -27.61
C THR A 157 -32.33 24.93 -28.80
N ALA A 158 -33.34 24.54 -29.58
CA ALA A 158 -33.87 25.33 -30.68
C ALA A 158 -35.33 25.67 -30.40
N ARG A 159 -35.71 26.92 -30.70
CA ARG A 159 -37.10 27.40 -30.68
C ARG A 159 -37.46 27.91 -32.06
N PHE A 160 -38.59 27.47 -32.57
CA PHE A 160 -39.08 27.86 -33.89
C PHE A 160 -40.60 27.73 -33.97
N ALA A 161 -41.21 28.44 -34.91
CA ALA A 161 -42.66 28.39 -35.14
C ALA A 161 -42.95 27.70 -36.48
N VAL A 162 -43.91 26.79 -36.51
CA VAL A 162 -44.37 26.08 -37.72
C VAL A 162 -45.85 26.32 -37.99
N ALA A 163 -46.25 26.11 -39.23
CA ALA A 163 -47.63 26.31 -39.66
C ALA A 163 -48.61 25.40 -38.87
N PRO A 164 -49.83 25.88 -38.55
CA PRO A 164 -50.86 25.05 -37.90
C PRO A 164 -51.21 23.77 -38.65
N SER A 165 -50.98 23.71 -39.97
CA SER A 165 -51.22 22.54 -40.82
C SER A 165 -50.31 21.36 -40.50
N LEU A 166 -49.15 21.58 -39.85
CA LEU A 166 -48.21 20.52 -39.45
C LEU A 166 -48.69 19.77 -38.20
N LEU A 167 -49.97 19.38 -38.13
CA LEU A 167 -50.57 18.70 -36.96
C LEU A 167 -49.92 17.35 -36.62
N GLY A 168 -49.32 16.69 -37.61
CA GLY A 168 -48.63 15.42 -37.44
C GLY A 168 -47.33 15.49 -36.63
N LEU A 169 -46.81 16.69 -36.35
CA LEU A 169 -45.66 16.87 -35.46
C LEU A 169 -46.09 16.79 -33.99
N GLU A 170 -45.54 15.86 -33.23
CA GLU A 170 -45.84 15.63 -31.82
C GLU A 170 -44.60 15.75 -30.93
N THR A 171 -44.81 15.92 -29.62
CA THR A 171 -43.71 15.82 -28.64
C THR A 171 -43.14 14.42 -28.66
N GLY A 172 -41.81 14.29 -28.67
CA GLY A 172 -41.11 13.01 -28.84
C GLY A 172 -40.64 12.73 -30.27
N ASP A 173 -41.10 13.50 -31.26
CA ASP A 173 -40.62 13.39 -32.64
C ASP A 173 -39.22 13.94 -32.81
N VAL A 174 -38.50 13.40 -33.77
CA VAL A 174 -37.18 13.91 -34.18
C VAL A 174 -37.32 14.66 -35.50
N VAL A 175 -36.71 15.84 -35.56
CA VAL A 175 -36.76 16.73 -36.71
C VAL A 175 -35.36 17.14 -37.15
N THR A 176 -35.23 17.40 -38.45
CA THR A 176 -34.07 18.10 -39.01
C THR A 176 -34.53 19.47 -39.49
N LEU A 177 -33.80 20.51 -39.10
CA LEU A 177 -34.13 21.89 -39.47
C LEU A 177 -33.33 22.27 -40.72
N ALA A 178 -33.99 22.83 -41.74
CA ALA A 178 -33.33 23.25 -42.98
C ALA A 178 -32.12 24.16 -42.71
N GLU A 179 -31.00 23.92 -43.39
CA GLU A 179 -29.71 24.62 -43.22
C GLU A 179 -29.04 24.50 -41.84
N ARG A 180 -29.53 23.61 -40.95
CA ARG A 180 -28.92 23.33 -39.64
C ARG A 180 -28.55 21.85 -39.56
N SER A 181 -27.40 21.54 -38.96
CA SER A 181 -26.93 20.16 -38.85
C SER A 181 -27.35 19.50 -37.53
N GLY A 182 -27.71 18.22 -37.62
CA GLY A 182 -28.06 17.37 -36.47
C GLY A 182 -29.56 17.07 -36.36
N GLU A 183 -29.85 16.07 -35.54
CA GLU A 183 -31.20 15.64 -35.19
C GLU A 183 -31.66 16.41 -33.94
N TRP A 184 -32.91 16.86 -33.93
CA TRP A 184 -33.51 17.62 -32.83
C TRP A 184 -34.74 16.88 -32.32
N LEU A 185 -34.76 16.54 -31.03
CA LEU A 185 -35.91 15.94 -30.37
C LEU A 185 -36.87 17.03 -29.91
N VAL A 186 -38.12 16.99 -30.35
CA VAL A 186 -39.16 17.91 -29.92
C VAL A 186 -39.56 17.63 -28.48
N THR A 187 -39.37 18.61 -27.60
CA THR A 187 -39.63 18.50 -26.16
C THR A 187 -40.91 19.21 -25.74
N ARG A 188 -41.31 20.26 -26.47
CA ARG A 188 -42.52 21.03 -26.17
C ARG A 188 -43.14 21.57 -27.44
N ILE A 189 -44.47 21.55 -27.50
CA ILE A 189 -45.24 22.22 -28.54
C ILE A 189 -46.34 23.05 -27.88
N GLU A 190 -46.40 24.34 -28.20
CA GLU A 190 -47.48 25.24 -27.83
C GLU A 190 -48.32 25.54 -29.07
N THR A 191 -49.63 25.28 -29.00
CA THR A 191 -50.53 25.44 -30.14
C THR A 191 -51.37 26.70 -29.98
N GLY A 192 -51.26 27.63 -30.93
CA GLY A 192 -52.05 28.87 -31.04
C GLY A 192 -52.28 29.24 -32.51
N ALA A 193 -52.12 30.52 -32.87
CA ALA A 193 -52.17 30.97 -34.28
C ALA A 193 -51.05 30.36 -35.15
N ALA A 194 -49.93 30.00 -34.52
CA ALA A 194 -48.86 29.15 -35.05
C ALA A 194 -48.53 28.07 -34.02
N ARG A 195 -47.85 26.99 -34.42
CA ARG A 195 -47.34 25.98 -33.48
C ARG A 195 -45.90 26.33 -33.11
N ARG A 196 -45.67 26.76 -31.87
CA ARG A 196 -44.32 27.04 -31.35
C ARG A 196 -43.72 25.77 -30.80
N VAL A 197 -42.52 25.43 -31.27
CA VAL A 197 -41.83 24.17 -30.98
C VAL A 197 -40.52 24.47 -30.26
N GLU A 198 -40.29 23.82 -29.13
CA GLU A 198 -38.98 23.73 -28.50
C GLU A 198 -38.40 22.33 -28.75
N ALA A 199 -37.14 22.26 -29.15
CA ALA A 199 -36.44 21.01 -29.40
C ALA A 199 -35.04 21.01 -28.79
N ARG A 200 -34.57 19.85 -28.32
CA ARG A 200 -33.19 19.64 -27.85
C ARG A 200 -32.37 18.88 -28.88
N ARG A 201 -31.10 19.24 -29.05
CA ARG A 201 -30.20 18.54 -29.97
C ARG A 201 -29.87 17.14 -29.45
N LEU A 202 -29.98 16.13 -30.31
CA LEU A 202 -29.54 14.77 -30.02
C LEU A 202 -28.04 14.62 -30.31
N PRO A 203 -27.30 13.83 -29.51
CA PRO A 203 -25.93 13.48 -29.82
C PRO A 203 -25.86 12.65 -31.12
N PRO A 204 -24.77 12.74 -31.91
CA PRO A 204 -24.64 11.96 -33.13
C PRO A 204 -24.69 10.46 -32.83
N ARG A 205 -25.54 9.71 -33.55
CA ARG A 205 -25.65 8.25 -33.44
C ARG A 205 -24.34 7.58 -33.92
N ARG A 206 -23.36 7.36 -33.04
CA ARG A 206 -22.18 6.54 -33.34
C ARG A 206 -22.48 5.07 -33.03
N ARG A 207 -22.03 4.19 -33.93
CA ARG A 207 -22.07 2.73 -33.77
C ARG A 207 -21.28 2.30 -32.52
N ALA A 208 -21.76 1.22 -31.91
CA ALA A 208 -21.25 0.50 -30.75
C ALA A 208 -19.84 0.89 -30.28
N MET A 209 -19.75 1.23 -28.99
CA MET A 209 -18.48 1.42 -28.29
C MET A 209 -17.60 0.18 -28.49
N PRO A 210 -16.29 0.32 -28.75
CA PRO A 210 -15.39 -0.83 -28.77
C PRO A 210 -15.44 -1.55 -27.42
N ASP A 211 -15.44 -2.89 -27.49
CA ASP A 211 -15.32 -3.79 -26.35
C ASP A 211 -14.14 -3.36 -25.45
N GLN A 212 -14.42 -2.98 -24.20
CA GLN A 212 -13.41 -2.53 -23.24
C GLN A 212 -12.64 -3.71 -22.61
N GLY A 213 -12.81 -4.93 -23.13
CA GLY A 213 -12.15 -6.12 -22.64
C GLY A 213 -12.85 -6.70 -21.42
N ALA A 214 -12.67 -8.01 -21.22
CA ALA A 214 -13.24 -8.73 -20.09
C ALA A 214 -12.75 -8.13 -18.76
N PRO A 215 -13.62 -8.03 -17.74
CA PRO A 215 -13.20 -7.63 -16.40
C PRO A 215 -12.08 -8.56 -15.90
N GLY A 216 -11.13 -8.00 -15.15
CA GLY A 216 -10.19 -8.81 -14.38
C GLY A 216 -10.94 -9.75 -13.43
N PRO A 217 -10.38 -10.93 -13.10
CA PRO A 217 -11.06 -11.89 -12.26
C PRO A 217 -11.45 -11.28 -10.91
N ALA A 218 -12.72 -11.47 -10.52
CA ALA A 218 -13.22 -11.01 -9.23
C ALA A 218 -12.42 -11.65 -8.08
N PRO A 219 -12.02 -10.90 -7.04
CA PRO A 219 -11.47 -11.50 -5.84
C PRO A 219 -12.56 -12.37 -5.19
N GLN A 220 -12.30 -13.66 -5.08
CA GLN A 220 -13.20 -14.60 -4.42
C GLN A 220 -13.32 -14.21 -2.94
N PRO A 221 -14.54 -14.17 -2.35
CA PRO A 221 -14.68 -14.02 -0.91
C PRO A 221 -13.98 -15.21 -0.27
N GLY A 222 -12.86 -14.93 0.40
CA GLY A 222 -12.12 -15.93 1.13
C GLY A 222 -13.06 -16.60 2.13
N ARG A 223 -13.15 -17.94 2.09
CA ARG A 223 -13.76 -18.71 3.19
C ARG A 223 -13.19 -18.15 4.51
N PRO A 224 -14.00 -17.95 5.58
CA PRO A 224 -13.50 -17.42 6.83
C PRO A 224 -12.34 -18.31 7.31
N GLY A 225 -11.12 -17.83 7.09
CA GLY A 225 -9.93 -18.53 7.51
C GLY A 225 -9.97 -18.59 9.04
N LEU A 226 -9.88 -19.79 9.58
CA LEU A 226 -9.53 -19.97 10.99
C LEU A 226 -8.14 -19.39 11.16
N ALA A 227 -8.06 -18.21 11.77
CA ALA A 227 -6.78 -17.57 12.03
C ALA A 227 -5.96 -18.51 12.93
N SER A 228 -4.73 -18.81 12.50
CA SER A 228 -3.83 -19.62 13.32
C SER A 228 -3.11 -18.73 14.31
N ARG A 229 -2.74 -19.26 15.47
CA ARG A 229 -1.81 -18.56 16.35
C ARG A 229 -0.45 -18.46 15.63
N PRO A 230 0.06 -17.25 15.32
CA PRO A 230 1.27 -17.10 14.53
C PRO A 230 2.53 -17.39 15.35
N VAL A 231 3.59 -17.80 14.67
CA VAL A 231 4.96 -17.65 15.16
C VAL A 231 5.42 -16.23 14.85
N VAL A 232 5.91 -15.52 15.85
CA VAL A 232 6.28 -14.11 15.74
C VAL A 232 7.72 -13.92 16.24
N HIS A 233 8.52 -13.22 15.45
CA HIS A 233 9.82 -12.72 15.85
C HIS A 233 9.82 -11.19 15.78
N LEU A 234 10.32 -10.55 16.83
CA LEU A 234 10.60 -9.12 16.87
C LEU A 234 12.12 -8.98 16.84
N LEU A 235 12.62 -8.21 15.89
CA LEU A 235 14.04 -8.14 15.57
C LEU A 235 14.54 -6.71 15.84
N ASP A 236 15.51 -6.57 16.74
CA ASP A 236 16.29 -5.34 16.89
C ASP A 236 17.53 -5.46 16.01
N LEU A 237 17.46 -4.95 14.78
CA LEU A 237 18.53 -5.06 13.80
C LEU A 237 19.28 -3.73 13.64
N PRO A 238 20.49 -3.76 13.04
CA PRO A 238 21.17 -2.56 12.59
C PRO A 238 20.33 -1.75 11.60
N LEU A 239 20.78 -0.51 11.36
CA LEU A 239 20.21 0.31 10.31
C LEU A 239 20.37 -0.41 8.95
N PRO A 240 19.28 -0.60 8.18
CA PRO A 240 19.39 -1.20 6.85
C PRO A 240 20.14 -0.26 5.91
N ASP A 241 20.76 -0.82 4.87
CA ASP A 241 21.47 -0.03 3.87
C ASP A 241 20.54 1.02 3.23
N GLY A 242 21.02 2.26 3.17
CA GLY A 242 20.23 3.41 2.71
C GLY A 242 19.06 3.80 3.63
N GLY A 243 18.91 3.15 4.79
CA GLY A 243 17.94 3.50 5.81
C GLY A 243 18.34 4.75 6.60
N GLU A 244 17.36 5.37 7.26
CA GLU A 244 17.57 6.53 8.12
C GLU A 244 17.06 6.28 9.54
N GLY A 245 17.74 6.88 10.52
CA GLY A 245 17.27 6.92 11.91
C GLY A 245 17.11 5.56 12.60
N ILE A 246 15.87 5.12 12.75
CA ILE A 246 15.43 4.04 13.67
C ILE A 246 14.88 2.83 12.89
N ALA A 247 15.14 2.77 11.58
CA ALA A 247 14.56 1.78 10.66
C ALA A 247 15.08 0.33 10.84
N GLY A 248 15.80 0.00 11.92
CA GLY A 248 16.31 -1.35 12.17
C GLY A 248 15.36 -2.28 12.94
N ALA A 249 14.31 -1.75 13.56
CA ALA A 249 13.35 -2.58 14.27
C ALA A 249 12.36 -3.23 13.30
N ARG A 250 12.39 -4.56 13.19
CA ARG A 250 11.58 -5.32 12.23
C ARG A 250 10.74 -6.40 12.91
N PHE A 251 9.73 -6.89 12.20
CA PHE A 251 8.93 -8.04 12.61
C PHE A 251 8.96 -9.13 11.55
N ALA A 252 8.79 -10.38 11.97
CA ALA A 252 8.51 -11.51 11.09
C ALA A 252 7.36 -12.32 11.68
N VAL A 253 6.32 -12.55 10.87
CA VAL A 253 5.13 -13.30 11.27
C VAL A 253 4.93 -14.47 10.33
N VAL A 254 4.77 -15.67 10.89
CA VAL A 254 4.47 -16.89 10.13
C VAL A 254 3.22 -17.57 10.69
N ALA A 255 2.27 -17.90 9.81
CA ALA A 255 1.05 -18.60 10.15
C ALA A 255 0.58 -19.50 9.01
N LYS A 256 -0.10 -20.60 9.36
CA LYS A 256 -0.71 -21.55 8.40
C LYS A 256 -2.03 -22.12 8.98
N PRO A 257 -3.20 -21.79 8.40
CA PRO A 257 -3.42 -20.86 7.27
C PRO A 257 -3.01 -19.40 7.59
N TRP A 258 -2.65 -18.66 6.54
CA TRP A 258 -2.29 -17.25 6.65
C TRP A 258 -3.51 -16.36 6.58
N VAL A 259 -3.59 -15.40 7.50
CA VAL A 259 -4.45 -14.23 7.44
C VAL A 259 -3.56 -13.00 7.71
N PRO A 260 -3.97 -11.78 7.32
CA PRO A 260 -3.25 -10.60 7.74
C PRO A 260 -3.31 -10.41 9.26
N TYR A 261 -2.22 -9.92 9.87
CA TYR A 261 -2.15 -9.62 11.31
C TYR A 261 -1.87 -8.14 11.53
N ALA A 262 -2.63 -7.51 12.43
CA ALA A 262 -2.32 -6.19 12.97
C ALA A 262 -1.27 -6.33 14.06
N ILE A 263 -0.26 -5.45 14.03
CA ILE A 263 0.79 -5.36 15.04
C ILE A 263 0.58 -4.05 15.79
N THR A 264 0.26 -4.17 17.06
CA THR A 264 0.05 -3.03 17.95
C THR A 264 1.08 -3.06 19.08
N ALA A 265 1.38 -1.89 19.65
CA ALA A 265 2.23 -1.78 20.82
C ALA A 265 1.59 -0.85 21.85
N ALA A 266 1.78 -1.16 23.13
CA ALA A 266 1.45 -0.25 24.22
C ALA A 266 2.65 -0.09 25.16
N GLY A 267 2.80 1.13 25.69
CA GLY A 267 3.63 1.37 26.86
C GLY A 267 2.97 0.83 28.14
N VAL A 268 3.63 1.01 29.28
CA VAL A 268 3.04 0.70 30.59
C VAL A 268 1.78 1.56 30.78
N ASP A 269 0.63 0.90 30.97
CA ASP A 269 -0.70 1.50 31.13
C ASP A 269 -1.18 2.42 29.99
N GLY A 270 -0.52 2.35 28.82
CA GLY A 270 -0.89 3.13 27.64
C GLY A 270 -1.91 2.43 26.73
N PRO A 271 -2.58 3.17 25.82
CA PRO A 271 -3.42 2.56 24.80
C PRO A 271 -2.60 1.69 23.84
N GLN A 272 -3.24 0.67 23.27
CA GLN A 272 -2.67 -0.11 22.17
C GLN A 272 -2.71 0.70 20.88
N GLU A 273 -1.54 1.06 20.35
CA GLU A 273 -1.39 1.81 19.11
C GLU A 273 -0.99 0.88 17.98
N ARG A 274 -1.60 1.02 16.81
CA ARG A 274 -1.20 0.22 15.63
C ARG A 274 0.13 0.74 15.07
N ARG A 275 1.09 -0.16 15.00
CA ARG A 275 2.46 0.07 14.52
C ARG A 275 2.65 -0.39 13.08
N ALA A 276 2.18 -1.60 12.77
CA ALA A 276 2.31 -2.19 11.45
C ALA A 276 1.17 -3.17 11.13
N THR A 277 1.12 -3.64 9.88
CA THR A 277 0.25 -4.73 9.46
C THR A 277 1.05 -5.74 8.66
N ALA A 278 1.09 -6.99 9.11
CA ALA A 278 1.65 -8.11 8.38
C ALA A 278 0.65 -8.57 7.31
N THR A 279 0.85 -8.15 6.06
CA THR A 279 -0.05 -8.50 4.94
C THR A 279 0.35 -9.81 4.26
N ARG A 280 1.61 -10.21 4.37
CA ARG A 280 2.18 -11.45 3.84
C ARG A 280 3.04 -12.17 4.90
N PRO A 281 3.17 -13.50 4.83
CA PRO A 281 4.06 -14.27 5.71
C PRO A 281 5.52 -13.87 5.52
N ALA A 282 6.30 -13.96 6.59
CA ALA A 282 7.76 -13.98 6.50
C ALA A 282 8.29 -15.38 6.14
N THR A 283 9.47 -15.43 5.52
CA THR A 283 10.24 -16.66 5.37
C THR A 283 11.09 -16.86 6.63
N ALA A 284 10.60 -17.66 7.57
CA ALA A 284 11.26 -17.90 8.85
C ALA A 284 11.22 -19.37 9.28
N GLY A 285 12.12 -19.73 10.19
CA GLY A 285 12.34 -21.10 10.65
C GLY A 285 13.23 -21.14 11.87
N ILE A 286 13.84 -22.30 12.09
CA ILE A 286 14.82 -22.50 13.15
C ILE A 286 16.06 -23.22 12.64
N LEU A 287 17.19 -23.05 13.32
CA LEU A 287 18.40 -23.82 13.05
C LEU A 287 18.20 -25.30 13.46
N SER A 288 18.41 -26.23 12.54
CA SER A 288 18.54 -27.67 12.82
C SER A 288 20.00 -28.09 12.98
N ARG A 289 20.94 -27.24 12.54
CA ARG A 289 22.37 -27.34 12.86
C ARG A 289 22.87 -25.96 13.26
N ALA A 290 23.59 -25.91 14.38
CA ALA A 290 24.15 -24.70 14.96
C ALA A 290 25.06 -23.93 13.98
N LEU A 291 25.15 -22.63 14.21
CA LEU A 291 26.03 -21.70 13.54
C LEU A 291 27.13 -21.26 14.52
N ALA A 292 28.37 -21.70 14.32
CA ALA A 292 29.46 -21.29 15.19
C ALA A 292 29.91 -19.86 14.89
N ALA A 293 30.78 -19.32 15.74
CA ALA A 293 31.49 -18.08 15.48
C ALA A 293 32.19 -18.12 14.11
N GLY A 294 32.24 -16.96 13.45
CA GLY A 294 32.73 -16.82 12.08
C GLY A 294 33.83 -15.76 11.92
N PRO A 295 34.45 -15.70 10.73
CA PRO A 295 35.37 -14.64 10.39
C PRO A 295 34.62 -13.32 10.07
N VAL A 296 35.31 -12.19 10.25
CA VAL A 296 34.80 -10.84 9.91
C VAL A 296 35.43 -10.37 8.60
N GLY A 297 34.65 -9.75 7.72
CA GLY A 297 35.15 -9.09 6.50
C GLY A 297 35.56 -10.02 5.36
N ILE A 298 35.36 -11.33 5.50
CA ILE A 298 35.60 -12.34 4.46
C ILE A 298 34.44 -13.34 4.41
N VAL A 299 34.30 -14.03 3.29
CA VAL A 299 33.31 -15.10 3.14
C VAL A 299 33.67 -16.29 4.03
N ASP A 300 32.77 -16.63 4.94
CA ASP A 300 32.83 -17.83 5.76
C ASP A 300 32.52 -19.07 4.90
N ARG A 301 33.57 -19.80 4.58
CA ARG A 301 33.51 -21.07 3.85
C ARG A 301 33.50 -22.28 4.75
N THR A 302 33.51 -22.13 6.07
CA THR A 302 33.59 -23.26 7.01
C THR A 302 32.23 -23.58 7.61
N ASN A 303 31.51 -22.57 8.10
CA ASN A 303 30.19 -22.80 8.70
C ASN A 303 29.17 -23.28 7.65
N ARG A 304 28.35 -24.27 8.05
CA ARG A 304 27.33 -24.91 7.21
C ARG A 304 26.04 -25.10 8.03
N PRO A 305 25.42 -24.02 8.51
CA PRO A 305 24.21 -24.13 9.31
C PRO A 305 23.09 -24.74 8.46
N ARG A 306 22.17 -25.42 9.14
CA ARG A 306 20.97 -25.97 8.52
C ARG A 306 19.76 -25.28 9.12
N VAL A 307 18.84 -24.88 8.25
CA VAL A 307 17.64 -24.13 8.61
C VAL A 307 16.43 -24.94 8.21
N ARG A 308 15.56 -25.22 9.17
CA ARG A 308 14.25 -25.82 8.92
C ARG A 308 13.19 -24.71 8.91
N LEU A 309 12.67 -24.41 7.73
CA LEU A 309 11.67 -23.36 7.54
C LEU A 309 10.27 -23.81 8.00
N HIS A 310 9.54 -22.89 8.63
CA HIS A 310 8.11 -23.07 8.87
C HIS A 310 7.30 -22.85 7.59
N ARG A 311 7.78 -21.95 6.73
CA ARG A 311 7.21 -21.60 5.42
C ARG A 311 8.25 -20.92 4.54
N GLY A 312 8.12 -21.09 3.23
CA GLY A 312 8.95 -20.44 2.22
C GLY A 312 9.99 -21.40 1.64
N ALA A 313 10.89 -20.85 0.84
CA ALA A 313 12.02 -21.54 0.26
C ALA A 313 13.20 -20.58 0.20
N LEU A 314 14.42 -21.12 0.15
CA LEU A 314 15.64 -20.34 -0.02
C LEU A 314 16.21 -20.61 -1.41
N ALA A 315 16.85 -19.61 -2.00
CA ALA A 315 17.46 -19.72 -3.32
C ALA A 315 18.95 -19.35 -3.26
N SER A 316 19.75 -20.06 -4.06
CA SER A 316 21.15 -19.69 -4.27
C SER A 316 21.21 -18.46 -5.18
N ILE A 317 22.15 -17.55 -4.90
CA ILE A 317 22.37 -16.34 -5.70
C ILE A 317 23.83 -16.26 -6.12
N SER A 318 24.11 -15.44 -7.14
CA SER A 318 25.50 -15.16 -7.50
C SER A 318 26.20 -14.38 -6.38
N LYS A 319 27.52 -14.54 -6.26
CA LYS A 319 28.34 -13.75 -5.33
C LYS A 319 28.15 -12.23 -5.52
N ALA A 320 27.99 -11.76 -6.77
CA ALA A 320 27.74 -10.35 -7.04
C ALA A 320 26.41 -9.89 -6.44
N ALA A 321 25.32 -10.63 -6.68
CA ALA A 321 24.01 -10.34 -6.09
C ALA A 321 24.01 -10.41 -4.55
N MET A 322 24.83 -11.29 -3.95
CA MET A 322 25.03 -11.30 -2.51
C MET A 322 25.73 -10.02 -2.03
N LEU A 323 26.80 -9.59 -2.72
CA LEU A 323 27.49 -8.33 -2.38
C LEU A 323 26.60 -7.09 -2.59
N ASP A 324 25.60 -7.17 -3.47
CA ASP A 324 24.58 -6.13 -3.67
C ASP A 324 23.42 -6.20 -2.63
N GLY A 325 23.59 -6.93 -1.52
CA GLY A 325 22.60 -7.01 -0.43
C GLY A 325 21.60 -8.18 -0.53
N GLY A 326 21.76 -9.08 -1.50
CA GLY A 326 20.91 -10.27 -1.66
C GLY A 326 21.06 -11.30 -0.52
N ASN A 327 20.06 -12.16 -0.35
CA ASN A 327 20.01 -13.22 0.66
C ASN A 327 20.31 -12.77 2.11
N LEU A 328 19.98 -11.53 2.45
CA LEU A 328 20.11 -11.03 3.81
C LEU A 328 19.13 -11.76 4.75
N CYS A 329 19.65 -12.26 5.86
CA CYS A 329 18.89 -12.97 6.90
C CYS A 329 19.40 -12.59 8.30
N ALA A 330 18.56 -12.84 9.30
CA ALA A 330 18.87 -12.68 10.70
C ALA A 330 18.77 -14.02 11.45
N VAL A 331 19.73 -14.28 12.33
CA VAL A 331 19.77 -15.47 13.20
C VAL A 331 19.85 -15.02 14.65
N GLU A 332 19.02 -15.58 15.51
CA GLU A 332 19.02 -15.25 16.94
C GLU A 332 20.16 -15.98 17.67
N CYS A 333 21.16 -15.23 18.12
CA CYS A 333 22.34 -15.77 18.82
C CYS A 333 22.13 -15.88 20.34
N ALA A 334 21.31 -14.98 20.89
CA ALA A 334 20.83 -14.99 22.27
C ALA A 334 19.45 -14.30 22.31
N PRO A 335 18.66 -14.42 23.39
CA PRO A 335 17.32 -13.81 23.44
C PRO A 335 17.32 -12.32 23.07
N GLY A 336 16.69 -11.98 21.94
CA GLY A 336 16.63 -10.61 21.41
C GLY A 336 17.91 -10.09 20.74
N LEU A 337 18.97 -10.90 20.67
CA LEU A 337 20.25 -10.56 20.06
C LEU A 337 20.41 -11.29 18.72
N TRP A 338 20.41 -10.52 17.64
CA TRP A 338 20.41 -11.04 16.27
C TRP A 338 21.74 -10.79 15.56
N GLU A 339 22.29 -11.83 14.95
CA GLU A 339 23.30 -11.68 13.91
C GLU A 339 22.61 -11.46 12.56
N VAL A 340 23.02 -10.43 11.83
CA VAL A 340 22.63 -10.26 10.42
C VAL A 340 23.73 -10.84 9.53
N LEU A 341 23.35 -11.70 8.60
CA LEU A 341 24.28 -12.35 7.68
C LEU A 341 23.64 -12.58 6.31
N GLN A 342 24.47 -12.86 5.31
CA GLN A 342 24.03 -13.25 3.97
C GLN A 342 24.59 -14.63 3.61
N PHE A 343 23.98 -15.30 2.64
CA PHE A 343 24.46 -16.59 2.13
C PHE A 343 24.44 -16.63 0.60
N GLU A 344 25.49 -17.22 0.02
CA GLU A 344 25.63 -17.36 -1.43
C GLU A 344 24.84 -18.56 -1.95
N THR A 345 24.99 -19.71 -1.29
CA THR A 345 24.43 -20.99 -1.76
C THR A 345 23.56 -21.65 -0.71
N THR A 346 22.54 -22.34 -1.18
CA THR A 346 21.62 -23.12 -0.36
C THR A 346 21.19 -24.39 -1.11
N GLU A 347 21.08 -25.49 -0.38
CA GLU A 347 20.64 -26.79 -0.88
C GLU A 347 19.54 -27.32 0.05
N GLU A 348 18.40 -27.73 -0.51
CA GLU A 348 17.34 -28.39 0.24
C GLU A 348 17.72 -29.85 0.50
N VAL A 349 18.16 -30.15 1.73
CA VAL A 349 18.66 -31.48 2.13
C VAL A 349 17.54 -32.42 2.58
N ALA A 350 16.39 -31.86 2.95
CA ALA A 350 15.14 -32.55 3.24
C ALA A 350 13.97 -31.55 3.04
N PRO A 351 12.71 -32.00 2.92
CA PRO A 351 11.58 -31.09 2.68
C PRO A 351 11.49 -29.96 3.72
N GLY A 352 11.69 -28.72 3.27
CA GLY A 352 11.69 -27.53 4.12
C GLY A 352 12.95 -27.33 4.97
N GLU A 353 14.01 -28.12 4.76
CA GLU A 353 15.29 -28.02 5.45
C GLU A 353 16.43 -27.71 4.47
N PHE A 354 17.13 -26.60 4.72
CA PHE A 354 18.10 -26.02 3.81
C PHE A 354 19.47 -25.89 4.48
N GLU A 355 20.53 -26.32 3.81
CA GLU A 355 21.91 -26.10 4.25
C GLU A 355 22.51 -24.87 3.57
N LEU A 356 22.97 -23.88 4.35
CA LEU A 356 23.52 -22.62 3.84
C LEU A 356 25.05 -22.68 3.74
N ARG A 357 25.61 -22.08 2.69
CA ARG A 357 27.08 -22.01 2.50
C ARG A 357 27.52 -20.70 1.85
N GLY A 358 28.76 -20.32 2.12
CA GLY A 358 29.34 -19.07 1.63
C GLY A 358 28.71 -17.88 2.33
N LEU A 359 28.94 -17.77 3.64
CA LEU A 359 28.24 -16.78 4.47
C LEU A 359 29.04 -15.47 4.55
N LEU A 360 28.37 -14.33 4.40
CA LEU A 360 28.91 -13.03 4.82
C LEU A 360 28.32 -12.70 6.20
N ARG A 361 29.17 -12.76 7.21
CA ARG A 361 28.79 -12.70 8.63
C ARG A 361 28.75 -11.26 9.16
N ALA A 362 28.11 -11.07 10.32
CA ALA A 362 28.16 -9.84 11.11
C ALA A 362 27.82 -8.53 10.38
N GLN A 363 26.89 -8.56 9.43
CA GLN A 363 26.46 -7.38 8.67
C GLN A 363 25.87 -6.31 9.61
N GLY A 364 26.07 -5.03 9.24
CA GLY A 364 25.59 -3.90 10.03
C GLY A 364 26.21 -3.77 11.44
N GLY A 365 27.35 -4.41 11.70
CA GLY A 365 28.03 -4.33 13.01
C GLY A 365 27.44 -5.25 14.08
N THR A 366 27.07 -6.47 13.68
CA THR A 366 26.56 -7.52 14.57
C THR A 366 27.66 -8.51 14.99
N GLU A 367 28.91 -8.06 15.10
CA GLU A 367 30.05 -8.94 15.41
C GLU A 367 29.95 -9.56 16.81
N ASP A 368 29.32 -8.88 17.76
CA ASP A 368 29.10 -9.39 19.12
C ASP A 368 28.07 -10.53 19.14
N ALA A 369 27.03 -10.46 18.31
CA ALA A 369 26.11 -11.58 18.10
C ALA A 369 26.80 -12.75 17.38
N MET A 370 27.54 -12.48 16.30
CA MET A 370 28.32 -13.47 15.57
C MET A 370 29.34 -14.20 16.45
N ALA A 371 29.99 -13.50 17.38
CA ALA A 371 30.99 -14.07 18.28
C ALA A 371 30.39 -15.10 19.26
N LEU A 372 29.12 -14.94 19.64
CA LEU A 372 28.42 -15.91 20.47
C LEU A 372 28.03 -17.17 19.69
N GLY A 373 27.77 -17.03 18.38
CA GLY A 373 27.18 -18.09 17.57
C GLY A 373 25.70 -18.29 17.89
N ALA A 374 25.09 -19.29 17.25
CA ALA A 374 23.69 -19.64 17.45
C ALA A 374 23.52 -21.16 17.54
N GLU A 375 22.82 -21.61 18.57
CA GLU A 375 22.60 -23.03 18.85
C GLU A 375 21.47 -23.63 17.99
N VAL A 376 21.35 -24.96 18.00
CA VAL A 376 20.19 -25.65 17.42
C VAL A 376 18.91 -25.15 18.11
N GLY A 377 17.89 -24.84 17.32
CA GLY A 377 16.63 -24.27 17.78
C GLY A 377 16.57 -22.74 17.73
N ALA A 378 17.69 -22.05 17.50
CA ALA A 378 17.72 -20.61 17.28
C ALA A 378 16.84 -20.18 16.11
N ALA A 379 16.17 -19.03 16.24
CA ALA A 379 15.30 -18.50 15.20
C ALA A 379 16.12 -18.04 13.98
N PHE A 380 15.57 -18.29 12.80
CA PHE A 380 16.09 -17.81 11.51
C PHE A 380 14.98 -17.03 10.80
N VAL A 381 15.33 -15.86 10.27
CA VAL A 381 14.42 -15.01 9.49
C VAL A 381 15.15 -14.53 8.24
N LEU A 382 14.63 -14.83 7.05
CA LEU A 382 15.06 -14.17 5.83
C LEU A 382 14.49 -12.74 5.84
N LEU A 383 15.34 -11.73 5.61
CA LEU A 383 14.95 -10.33 5.62
C LEU A 383 14.33 -9.91 4.28
N ASP A 384 13.31 -10.65 3.87
CA ASP A 384 12.53 -10.45 2.65
C ASP A 384 11.38 -9.45 2.85
N ALA A 385 10.49 -9.36 1.87
CA ALA A 385 9.34 -8.47 1.93
C ALA A 385 8.34 -8.83 3.07
N GLY A 386 8.42 -10.02 3.67
CA GLY A 386 7.64 -10.42 4.83
C GLY A 386 8.24 -9.99 6.17
N ALA A 387 9.52 -9.58 6.19
CA ALA A 387 10.17 -8.96 7.34
C ALA A 387 9.96 -7.43 7.32
N GLY A 388 8.83 -6.96 7.87
CA GLY A 388 8.43 -5.55 7.79
C GLY A 388 9.04 -4.67 8.88
N ASP A 389 9.05 -3.35 8.65
CA ASP A 389 9.40 -2.33 9.65
C ASP A 389 8.28 -2.22 10.71
N LEU A 390 8.67 -2.06 11.98
CA LEU A 390 7.77 -1.82 13.11
C LEU A 390 7.36 -0.36 13.29
N GLY A 391 7.90 0.59 12.52
CA GLY A 391 7.51 2.00 12.55
C GLY A 391 7.76 2.63 13.92
N LEU A 392 8.90 2.33 14.53
CA LEU A 392 9.28 2.91 15.83
C LEU A 392 9.50 4.41 15.73
N THR A 393 9.16 5.11 16.81
CA THR A 393 9.53 6.51 17.00
C THR A 393 10.74 6.64 17.92
N SER A 394 11.36 7.83 17.96
CA SER A 394 12.46 8.12 18.89
C SER A 394 12.10 7.92 20.36
N ARG A 395 10.81 7.99 20.71
CA ARG A 395 10.32 7.76 22.07
C ARG A 395 10.19 6.30 22.44
N ASP A 396 10.28 5.39 21.47
CA ASP A 396 10.11 3.95 21.66
C ASP A 396 11.45 3.23 21.81
N VAL A 397 12.53 3.82 21.29
CA VAL A 397 13.87 3.24 21.27
C VAL A 397 14.31 2.79 22.65
N GLY A 398 14.65 1.50 22.76
CA GLY A 398 15.17 0.89 23.99
C GLY A 398 14.16 0.74 25.12
N ARG A 399 12.89 1.14 24.93
CA ARG A 399 11.83 0.94 25.93
C ARG A 399 11.18 -0.42 25.73
N SER A 400 10.95 -1.12 26.83
CA SER A 400 10.16 -2.35 26.81
C SER A 400 8.69 -2.01 26.54
N LEU A 401 8.19 -2.39 25.36
CA LEU A 401 6.78 -2.25 24.98
C LEU A 401 6.08 -3.60 24.97
N SER A 402 4.78 -3.60 25.24
CA SER A 402 3.91 -4.78 25.09
C SER A 402 3.39 -4.82 23.66
N TRP A 403 3.96 -5.71 22.87
CA TRP A 403 3.64 -5.95 21.47
C TRP A 403 2.53 -6.98 21.36
N ARG A 404 1.49 -6.65 20.60
CA ARG A 404 0.35 -7.53 20.37
C ARG A 404 0.16 -7.74 18.88
N ILE A 405 0.10 -9.00 18.48
CA ILE A 405 -0.04 -9.45 17.10
C ILE A 405 -1.36 -10.21 17.02
N ALA A 406 -2.36 -9.59 16.39
CA ALA A 406 -3.73 -10.10 16.34
C ALA A 406 -4.21 -10.22 14.88
N PRO A 407 -4.99 -11.26 14.53
CA PRO A 407 -5.57 -11.36 13.20
C PRO A 407 -6.44 -10.14 12.87
N LEU A 408 -6.32 -9.63 11.65
CA LEU A 408 -7.05 -8.44 11.23
C LEU A 408 -8.56 -8.72 11.11
N GLY A 409 -9.39 -7.80 11.63
CA GLY A 409 -10.85 -7.94 11.61
C GLY A 409 -11.43 -8.90 12.66
N ARG A 410 -10.63 -9.32 13.66
CA ARG A 410 -11.08 -10.17 14.77
C ARG A 410 -11.17 -9.40 16.10
N PRO A 411 -11.96 -9.91 17.07
CA PRO A 411 -12.07 -9.34 18.42
C PRO A 411 -10.73 -9.27 19.18
N LEU A 412 -10.68 -8.41 20.21
CA LEU A 412 -9.50 -8.20 21.08
C LEU A 412 -9.20 -9.37 22.03
N ASP A 413 -10.00 -10.41 22.06
CA ASP A 413 -9.78 -11.63 22.86
C ASP A 413 -9.57 -12.87 21.97
N ASP A 414 -9.34 -12.66 20.66
CA ASP A 414 -9.13 -13.77 19.72
C ASP A 414 -7.95 -14.66 20.17
N PRO A 415 -8.15 -15.98 20.29
CA PRO A 415 -7.13 -16.93 20.79
C PRO A 415 -5.90 -17.05 19.89
N ALA A 416 -5.98 -16.60 18.64
CA ALA A 416 -4.83 -16.52 17.73
C ALA A 416 -3.97 -15.27 17.99
N THR A 417 -4.28 -14.44 18.98
CA THR A 417 -3.45 -13.31 19.40
C THR A 417 -2.18 -13.79 20.10
N VAL A 418 -1.05 -13.18 19.77
CA VAL A 418 0.22 -13.34 20.50
C VAL A 418 0.62 -12.00 21.12
N THR A 419 1.02 -12.03 22.40
CA THR A 419 1.55 -10.86 23.11
C THR A 419 2.99 -11.14 23.54
N LEU A 420 3.89 -10.20 23.29
CA LEU A 420 5.32 -10.27 23.60
C LEU A 420 5.77 -8.96 24.27
N SER A 421 6.78 -9.03 25.11
CA SER A 421 7.45 -7.83 25.65
C SER A 421 8.84 -7.73 25.03
N ALA A 422 9.17 -6.60 24.41
CA ALA A 422 10.47 -6.38 23.80
C ALA A 422 10.86 -4.90 23.80
N ALA A 423 12.15 -4.64 24.01
CA ALA A 423 12.79 -3.36 23.78
C ALA A 423 13.57 -3.42 22.45
N LEU A 424 13.29 -2.49 21.54
CA LEU A 424 13.76 -2.53 20.15
C LEU A 424 14.33 -1.17 19.72
N GLY A 425 14.94 -1.12 18.54
CA GLY A 425 15.46 0.09 17.89
C GLY A 425 16.82 0.57 18.39
N SER A 426 17.40 -0.09 19.40
CA SER A 426 18.69 0.33 19.97
C SER A 426 19.84 0.02 19.02
N ARG A 427 19.76 -1.09 18.29
CA ARG A 427 20.80 -1.51 17.33
C ARG A 427 20.97 -0.54 16.16
N SER A 428 19.89 0.06 15.66
CA SER A 428 19.95 0.98 14.51
C SER A 428 20.53 2.36 14.83
N VAL A 429 20.40 2.81 16.08
CA VAL A 429 20.80 4.16 16.48
C VAL A 429 22.17 4.22 17.14
N LYS A 430 22.67 3.10 17.65
CA LYS A 430 23.94 3.04 18.36
C LYS A 430 25.13 2.95 17.39
N PRO A 431 26.27 3.59 17.71
CA PRO A 431 27.47 3.49 16.89
C PRO A 431 27.99 2.05 16.72
N LEU A 432 28.67 1.80 15.60
CA LEU A 432 29.32 0.51 15.34
C LEU A 432 30.60 0.36 16.18
N SER A 433 31.05 -0.88 16.36
CA SER A 433 32.30 -1.17 17.05
C SER A 433 33.52 -0.67 16.27
N PRO A 434 34.46 0.06 16.87
CA PRO A 434 35.72 0.43 16.21
C PRO A 434 36.50 -0.80 15.76
N VAL A 435 37.38 -0.63 14.77
CA VAL A 435 38.21 -1.72 14.22
C VAL A 435 39.69 -1.42 14.33
N HIS A 436 40.51 -2.45 14.09
CA HIS A 436 41.97 -2.35 14.10
C HIS A 436 42.53 -1.75 15.39
N LEU A 437 41.97 -2.15 16.53
CA LEU A 437 42.41 -1.73 17.85
C LEU A 437 43.87 -2.16 18.07
N ARG A 438 44.75 -1.17 18.26
CA ARG A 438 46.18 -1.31 18.49
C ARG A 438 46.53 -0.69 19.84
N TRP A 439 47.56 -1.22 20.47
CA TRP A 439 48.05 -0.70 21.74
C TRP A 439 49.56 -0.87 21.83
N ALA A 440 50.21 -0.03 22.64
CA ALA A 440 51.60 -0.18 23.02
C ALA A 440 51.82 0.24 24.48
N LEU A 441 52.62 -0.54 25.19
CA LEU A 441 53.08 -0.21 26.54
C LEU A 441 54.52 0.32 26.46
N ALA A 442 54.73 1.56 26.85
CA ALA A 442 56.05 2.17 26.86
C ALA A 442 56.87 1.73 28.08
N ALA A 443 58.19 1.94 28.02
CA ALA A 443 59.12 1.57 29.08
C ALA A 443 58.87 2.33 30.40
N ASP A 444 58.29 3.53 30.31
CA ASP A 444 57.89 4.34 31.47
C ASP A 444 56.59 3.84 32.14
N GLY A 445 55.91 2.85 31.55
CA GLY A 445 54.65 2.28 32.02
C GLY A 445 53.39 2.95 31.45
N SER A 446 53.53 3.93 30.55
CA SER A 446 52.39 4.54 29.87
C SER A 446 51.78 3.58 28.83
N LEU A 447 50.45 3.63 28.70
CA LEU A 447 49.70 2.83 27.73
C LEU A 447 49.17 3.76 26.64
N THR A 448 49.49 3.45 25.40
CA THR A 448 48.90 4.11 24.22
C THR A 448 47.97 3.14 23.52
N ALA A 449 46.82 3.64 23.06
CA ALA A 449 45.84 2.89 22.29
C ALA A 449 45.38 3.72 21.08
N ALA A 450 45.13 3.05 19.96
CA ALA A 450 44.59 3.66 18.74
C ALA A 450 43.64 2.69 18.03
N TRP A 451 42.67 3.22 17.31
CA TRP A 451 41.67 2.45 16.56
C TRP A 451 41.25 3.17 15.28
N ILE A 452 40.43 2.51 14.47
CA ILE A 452 39.82 3.10 13.28
C ILE A 452 38.31 3.17 13.49
N ARG A 453 37.75 4.37 13.29
CA ARG A 453 36.31 4.64 13.37
C ARG A 453 35.55 3.88 12.28
N ARG A 454 34.32 3.49 12.59
CA ARG A 454 33.31 3.06 11.60
C ARG A 454 32.13 4.00 11.65
N THR A 455 31.41 4.10 10.54
CA THR A 455 30.12 4.81 10.49
C THR A 455 29.02 3.83 10.13
N ARG A 456 27.82 4.07 10.67
CA ARG A 456 26.58 3.39 10.28
C ARG A 456 25.83 4.12 9.16
N VAL A 457 26.20 5.38 8.87
CA VAL A 457 25.51 6.22 7.89
C VAL A 457 26.50 6.63 6.80
N GLY A 458 26.20 6.26 5.55
CA GLY A 458 26.98 6.69 4.37
C GLY A 458 28.42 6.18 4.33
N GLY A 459 28.70 5.02 4.95
CA GLY A 459 30.06 4.47 5.04
C GLY A 459 30.60 3.84 3.76
N ASP A 460 29.72 3.48 2.83
CA ASP A 460 30.07 2.74 1.60
C ASP A 460 30.30 3.64 0.38
N GLY A 461 30.24 4.97 0.55
CA GLY A 461 30.49 5.93 -0.52
C GLY A 461 31.98 6.06 -0.84
N TRP A 462 32.35 5.92 -2.11
CA TRP A 462 33.74 6.01 -2.59
C TRP A 462 34.11 7.39 -3.15
N ASP A 463 33.12 8.23 -3.46
CA ASP A 463 33.32 9.53 -4.12
C ASP A 463 33.66 10.66 -3.13
N GLY A 464 33.51 10.41 -1.83
CA GLY A 464 33.74 11.39 -0.77
C GLY A 464 35.23 11.58 -0.43
N ILE A 465 35.56 12.75 0.16
CA ILE A 465 36.92 13.04 0.66
C ILE A 465 37.20 12.27 1.97
N ASP A 466 36.17 12.08 2.78
CA ASP A 466 36.24 11.37 4.06
C ASP A 466 34.91 10.66 4.36
N VAL A 467 34.95 9.67 5.23
CA VAL A 467 33.80 8.89 5.68
C VAL A 467 32.96 9.73 6.65
N PRO A 468 31.64 9.88 6.45
CA PRO A 468 30.79 10.66 7.33
C PRO A 468 30.89 10.23 8.80
N LEU A 469 30.80 11.19 9.73
CA LEU A 469 30.84 10.88 11.16
C LEU A 469 29.60 10.08 11.62
N GLY A 470 28.42 10.47 11.13
CA GLY A 470 27.14 9.84 11.48
C GLY A 470 26.60 10.21 12.87
N GLU A 471 27.38 10.96 13.66
CA GLU A 471 27.05 11.41 15.02
C GLU A 471 27.40 12.91 15.19
N GLU A 472 26.89 13.56 16.25
CA GLU A 472 27.08 14.99 16.50
C GLU A 472 28.54 15.38 16.79
N ARG A 473 29.30 14.47 17.44
CA ARG A 473 30.72 14.62 17.72
C ARG A 473 31.39 13.25 17.81
N GLU A 474 32.68 13.22 17.52
CA GLU A 474 33.49 12.03 17.72
C GLU A 474 33.82 11.88 19.21
N LEU A 475 33.37 10.78 19.82
CA LEU A 475 33.57 10.49 21.23
C LEU A 475 33.69 8.97 21.42
N TYR A 476 34.62 8.55 22.26
CA TYR A 476 34.84 7.15 22.60
C TYR A 476 34.86 6.95 24.11
N ARG A 477 34.30 5.83 24.56
CA ARG A 477 34.48 5.30 25.91
C ARG A 477 35.49 4.15 25.84
N ILE A 478 36.51 4.23 26.66
CA ILE A 478 37.58 3.26 26.78
C ILE A 478 37.55 2.66 28.17
N GLU A 479 37.46 1.34 28.25
CA GLU A 479 37.48 0.58 29.50
C GLU A 479 38.69 -0.36 29.48
N ILE A 480 39.55 -0.27 30.49
CA ILE A 480 40.69 -1.16 30.68
C ILE A 480 40.48 -1.90 32.00
N THR A 481 40.45 -3.22 31.96
CA THR A 481 40.26 -4.05 33.15
C THR A 481 41.31 -5.16 33.26
N ASP A 482 41.68 -5.51 34.48
CA ASP A 482 42.54 -6.65 34.79
C ASP A 482 41.77 -7.96 35.01
N GLY A 483 40.42 -7.91 35.02
CA GLY A 483 39.56 -9.05 35.33
C GLY A 483 39.58 -9.50 36.80
N ALA A 484 40.36 -8.85 37.66
CA ALA A 484 40.54 -9.14 39.08
C ALA A 484 40.02 -8.02 40.00
N GLY A 485 39.44 -6.95 39.43
CA GLY A 485 38.78 -5.86 40.15
C GLY A 485 39.31 -4.48 39.79
N GLY A 486 40.46 -4.39 39.13
CA GLY A 486 40.97 -3.16 38.53
C GLY A 486 40.15 -2.75 37.31
N LEU A 487 39.73 -1.49 37.28
CA LEU A 487 39.00 -0.88 36.17
C LEU A 487 39.44 0.58 36.00
N LEU A 488 39.83 0.92 34.78
CA LEU A 488 40.12 2.28 34.35
C LEU A 488 39.19 2.66 33.20
N VAL A 489 38.39 3.71 33.40
CA VAL A 489 37.48 4.24 32.37
C VAL A 489 37.96 5.61 31.92
N ARG A 490 38.07 5.82 30.62
CA ARG A 490 38.46 7.09 30.00
C ARG A 490 37.54 7.43 28.83
N GLU A 491 37.49 8.71 28.51
CA GLU A 491 36.86 9.21 27.28
C GLU A 491 37.93 9.83 26.38
N ALA A 492 37.73 9.73 25.07
CA ALA A 492 38.58 10.35 24.06
C ALA A 492 37.71 11.01 22.98
N ASP A 493 38.12 12.20 22.53
CA ASP A 493 37.47 12.99 21.47
C ASP A 493 38.07 12.72 20.07
N GLY A 494 38.86 11.65 19.95
CA GLY A 494 39.46 11.18 18.71
C GLY A 494 39.88 9.70 18.80
N PRO A 495 40.39 9.12 17.70
CA PRO A 495 40.60 7.68 17.57
C PRO A 495 41.89 7.17 18.25
N ALA A 496 42.31 7.82 19.34
CA ALA A 496 43.48 7.46 20.12
C ALA A 496 43.33 7.88 21.59
N LEU A 497 44.02 7.17 22.47
CA LEU A 497 44.11 7.46 23.89
C LEU A 497 45.55 7.25 24.38
N VAL A 498 46.03 8.16 25.22
CA VAL A 498 47.25 8.00 26.00
C VAL A 498 46.88 7.96 27.48
N VAL A 499 47.25 6.89 28.17
CA VAL A 499 47.10 6.74 29.61
C VAL A 499 48.48 6.88 30.26
N PRO A 500 48.72 7.94 31.04
CA PRO A 500 49.97 8.14 31.75
C PRO A 500 50.26 6.98 32.73
N ALA A 501 51.54 6.66 32.92
CA ALA A 501 51.98 5.56 33.79
C ALA A 501 51.43 5.64 35.22
N GLY A 502 51.31 6.86 35.77
CA GLY A 502 50.76 7.09 37.10
C GLY A 502 49.30 6.68 37.24
N GLU A 503 48.49 6.84 36.19
CA GLU A 503 47.09 6.41 36.18
C GLU A 503 46.95 4.90 36.06
N VAL A 504 47.81 4.27 35.25
CA VAL A 504 47.86 2.81 35.15
C VAL A 504 48.26 2.18 36.48
N ALA A 505 49.29 2.73 37.13
CA ALA A 505 49.73 2.28 38.45
C ALA A 505 48.67 2.52 39.54
N ALA A 506 47.92 3.64 39.48
CA ALA A 506 46.84 3.90 40.42
C ALA A 506 45.67 2.92 40.25
N ALA A 507 45.35 2.52 39.02
CA ALA A 507 44.23 1.64 38.73
C ALA A 507 44.52 0.15 39.01
N PHE A 508 45.75 -0.30 38.73
CA PHE A 508 46.10 -1.73 38.78
C PHE A 508 47.21 -2.07 39.78
N GLY A 509 47.82 -1.07 40.43
CA GLY A 509 48.97 -1.25 41.30
C GLY A 509 50.18 -1.76 40.52
N THR A 510 50.47 -3.05 40.65
CA THR A 510 51.50 -3.70 39.82
C THR A 510 50.89 -4.06 38.48
N MET A 511 51.56 -3.69 37.38
CA MET A 511 51.06 -3.97 36.02
C MET A 511 50.73 -5.46 35.86
N PRO A 512 49.46 -5.83 35.58
CA PRO A 512 49.04 -7.21 35.40
C PRO A 512 49.68 -7.88 34.17
N ALA A 513 49.69 -9.21 34.15
CA ALA A 513 50.19 -9.99 33.01
C ALA A 513 49.33 -9.81 31.75
N ALA A 514 48.03 -9.58 31.96
CA ALA A 514 47.08 -9.27 30.91
C ALA A 514 46.09 -8.18 31.37
N LEU A 515 45.76 -7.27 30.46
CA LEU A 515 44.64 -6.32 30.61
C LEU A 515 43.70 -6.50 29.42
N THR A 516 42.40 -6.32 29.62
CA THR A 516 41.44 -6.24 28.53
C THR A 516 41.15 -4.77 28.26
N LEU A 517 41.44 -4.33 27.04
CA LEU A 517 41.11 -3.00 26.54
C LEU A 517 39.86 -3.10 25.67
N SER A 518 38.81 -2.37 26.04
CA SER A 518 37.54 -2.29 25.31
C SER A 518 37.29 -0.84 24.89
N VAL A 519 36.94 -0.63 23.63
CA VAL A 519 36.65 0.70 23.08
C VAL A 519 35.29 0.69 22.39
N ALA A 520 34.42 1.62 22.75
CA ALA A 520 33.13 1.85 22.10
C ALA A 520 32.99 3.31 21.68
N GLN A 521 32.53 3.56 20.45
CA GLN A 521 32.11 4.90 20.06
C GLN A 521 30.80 5.26 20.79
N VAL A 522 30.66 6.52 21.17
CA VAL A 522 29.56 7.03 21.98
C VAL A 522 28.75 8.02 21.15
N SER A 523 27.46 7.73 21.02
CA SER A 523 26.48 8.72 20.58
C SER A 523 26.10 9.59 21.79
N PRO A 524 26.18 10.92 21.73
CA PRO A 524 25.70 11.77 22.82
C PRO A 524 24.22 11.56 23.13
N GLN A 525 23.43 11.20 22.12
CA GLN A 525 21.99 10.95 22.25
C GLN A 525 21.67 9.54 22.76
N TRP A 526 22.36 8.51 22.24
CA TRP A 526 21.99 7.11 22.45
C TRP A 526 22.98 6.29 23.31
N GLY A 527 24.06 6.93 23.76
CA GLY A 527 25.09 6.33 24.59
C GLY A 527 26.11 5.49 23.80
N ALA A 528 26.83 4.62 24.52
CA ALA A 528 27.86 3.77 23.94
C ALA A 528 27.28 2.70 23.02
N GLY A 529 27.92 2.54 21.86
CA GLY A 529 27.66 1.46 20.91
C GLY A 529 28.32 0.14 21.29
N THR A 530 28.40 -0.77 20.32
CA THR A 530 29.08 -2.07 20.51
C THR A 530 30.57 -1.84 20.76
N ALA A 531 31.13 -2.46 21.81
CA ALA A 531 32.56 -2.33 22.11
C ALA A 531 33.40 -3.29 21.26
N ARG A 532 34.61 -2.86 20.91
CA ARG A 532 35.69 -3.73 20.42
C ARG A 532 36.69 -3.97 21.53
N SER A 533 36.96 -5.23 21.83
CA SER A 533 37.91 -5.61 22.88
C SER A 533 39.16 -6.28 22.32
N THR A 534 40.28 -6.10 23.01
CA THR A 534 41.54 -6.81 22.78
C THR A 534 42.25 -7.07 24.09
N VAL A 535 43.08 -8.11 24.13
CA VAL A 535 43.93 -8.40 25.28
C VAL A 535 45.29 -7.76 25.08
N ILE A 536 45.66 -6.90 26.03
CA ILE A 536 47.00 -6.40 26.24
C ILE A 536 47.73 -7.46 27.03
N SER A 537 48.77 -8.07 26.46
CA SER A 537 49.60 -9.05 27.19
C SER A 537 51.06 -8.67 27.06
N ARG A 538 51.83 -8.85 28.14
CA ARG A 538 53.29 -8.85 28.00
C ARG A 538 53.68 -10.13 27.27
N LEU A 539 54.22 -10.00 26.06
CA LEU A 539 55.12 -11.03 25.55
C LEU A 539 56.29 -11.08 26.54
N ILE A 540 56.37 -12.17 27.30
CA ILE A 540 57.47 -12.46 28.23
C ILE A 540 58.75 -12.62 27.43
#